data_AF-A0A0A3XHZ3-F1
#
_entry.id   AF-A0A0A3XHZ3-F1
#
_cell.length_a   1.000
_cell.length_b   1.000
_cell.length_c   1.000
_cell.angle_alpha   90.00
_cell.angle_beta   90.00
_cell.angle_gamma   90.00
#
_symmetry.space_group_name_H-M   'P 1'
#
loop_
_entity.id
_entity.type
_entity.pdbx_description
1 polymer ?
#
loop_
_entity_poly.entity_id
_entity_poly.type
_entity_poly.pdbx_seq_one_letter_code
_entity_poly.pdbx_strand_id
1 'polypeptide(L)' 'MTDQPRRPRTLGDARSEAEAAFKKVTAKVAVAPPKPNVAPGIREQVTLRIDQDVLEFFQQGGPGWQERINEALRKAAGK' A
#
# COMPACT_ATOMS: atom_id res chain seq x y z
N MET A 1 53.53 -7.10 15.99
CA MET A 1 54.00 -7.80 14.79
C MET A 1 53.47 -9.23 14.91
N THR A 2 52.43 -9.74 14.26
CA THR A 2 51.63 -9.34 13.10
C THR A 2 50.28 -10.08 13.24
N ASP A 3 49.16 -9.35 13.32
CA ASP A 3 47.80 -9.93 13.29
C ASP A 3 47.47 -10.28 11.83
N GLN A 4 47.38 -11.57 11.51
CA GLN A 4 47.13 -12.04 10.15
C GLN A 4 45.63 -12.35 9.98
N PRO A 5 44.91 -11.69 9.05
CA PRO A 5 43.49 -11.93 8.85
C PRO A 5 43.27 -13.36 8.33
N ARG A 6 42.42 -14.13 9.05
CA ARG A 6 42.09 -15.51 8.69
C ARG A 6 41.36 -15.52 7.34
N ARG A 7 41.99 -16.12 6.31
CA ARG A 7 41.37 -16.39 5.02
C ARG A 7 40.18 -17.34 5.18
N PRO A 8 39.02 -17.08 4.55
CA PRO A 8 37.89 -18.00 4.57
C PRO A 8 38.27 -19.30 3.84
N ARG A 9 38.32 -20.40 4.58
CA ARG A 9 38.49 -21.74 4.02
C ARG A 9 37.10 -22.37 3.87
N THR A 10 36.70 -22.53 2.60
CA THR A 10 35.51 -23.22 2.07
C THR A 10 34.32 -22.33 1.67
N LEU A 11 33.72 -22.69 0.52
CA LEU A 11 32.55 -22.08 -0.13
C LEU A 11 31.28 -22.11 0.76
N GLY A 12 31.26 -22.94 1.81
CA GLY A 12 30.14 -23.10 2.73
C GLY A 12 29.89 -21.86 3.61
N ASP A 13 30.95 -21.23 4.13
CA ASP A 13 30.85 -20.06 5.00
C ASP A 13 30.25 -18.84 4.26
N ALA A 14 30.71 -18.59 3.03
CA ALA A 14 30.22 -17.47 2.22
C ALA A 14 28.72 -17.60 1.88
N ARG A 15 28.22 -18.83 1.69
CA ARG A 15 26.80 -19.09 1.43
C ARG A 15 25.97 -18.90 2.70
N SER A 16 26.45 -19.35 3.85
CA SER A 16 25.78 -19.18 5.14
C SER A 16 25.75 -17.72 5.60
N GLU A 17 26.82 -16.96 5.37
CA GLU A 17 26.85 -15.51 5.61
C GLU A 17 25.88 -14.76 4.69
N ALA A 18 25.80 -15.15 3.41
CA ALA A 18 24.84 -14.58 2.45
C ALA A 18 23.39 -14.90 2.82
N GLU A 19 23.09 -16.13 3.23
CA GLU A 19 21.75 -16.53 3.70
C GLU A 19 21.38 -15.82 5.02
N ALA A 20 22.34 -15.62 5.93
CA ALA A 20 22.11 -14.86 7.17
C ALA A 20 21.86 -13.37 6.89
N ALA A 21 22.57 -12.78 5.93
CA ALA A 21 22.34 -11.41 5.49
C ALA A 21 20.96 -11.26 4.82
N PHE A 22 20.58 -12.18 3.93
CA PHE A 22 19.28 -12.17 3.27
C PHE A 22 18.12 -12.36 4.26
N LYS A 23 18.30 -13.25 5.24
CA LYS A 23 17.30 -13.49 6.29
C LYS A 23 17.12 -12.29 7.22
N LYS A 24 18.18 -11.52 7.51
CA LYS A 24 18.09 -10.28 8.30
C LYS A 24 17.41 -9.14 7.53
N VAL A 25 17.56 -9.07 6.21
CA VAL A 25 16.91 -8.06 5.35
C VAL A 25 15.43 -8.38 5.11
N THR A 26 15.05 -9.66 5.03
CA THR A 26 13.66 -10.07 4.78
C THR A 26 12.80 -10.16 6.07
N ALA A 27 13.41 -10.26 7.25
CA ALA A 27 12.72 -10.45 8.52
C ALA A 27 12.44 -9.14 9.30
N LYS A 28 11.77 -8.17 8.67
CA LYS A 28 10.92 -7.10 9.27
C LYS A 28 10.44 -6.23 8.12
N VAL A 29 9.15 -6.13 7.80
CA VAL A 29 8.10 -5.61 8.66
C VAL A 29 6.81 -6.35 8.34
N ALA A 30 6.28 -7.10 9.31
CA ALA A 30 4.87 -7.45 9.31
C ALA A 30 4.10 -6.13 9.32
N VAL A 31 3.40 -5.86 8.21
CA VAL A 31 2.53 -4.71 8.02
C VAL A 31 1.53 -4.68 9.16
N ALA A 32 1.73 -3.75 10.11
CA ALA A 32 0.63 -3.37 11.00
C ALA A 32 -0.54 -2.96 10.11
N PRO A 33 -1.80 -3.39 10.41
CA PRO A 33 -2.94 -2.93 9.64
C PRO A 33 -2.87 -1.40 9.59
N PRO A 34 -2.92 -0.77 8.40
CA PRO A 34 -2.82 0.67 8.32
C PRO A 34 -3.89 1.25 9.23
N LYS A 35 -3.47 2.02 10.23
CA LYS A 35 -4.38 2.78 11.08
C LYS A 35 -5.31 3.53 10.11
N PRO A 36 -6.65 3.42 10.23
CA PRO A 36 -7.53 4.22 9.40
C PRO A 36 -7.09 5.66 9.62
N ASN A 37 -6.57 6.25 8.56
CA ASN A 37 -6.05 7.59 8.63
C ASN A 37 -7.31 8.45 8.78
N VAL A 38 -7.61 8.91 10.00
CA VAL A 38 -8.81 9.69 10.33
C VAL A 38 -8.49 11.17 10.16
N ALA A 39 -7.80 11.54 9.08
CA ALA A 39 -7.69 12.93 8.71
C ALA A 39 -9.03 13.38 8.10
N PRO A 40 -9.57 14.53 8.52
CA PRO A 40 -10.82 15.05 7.95
C PRO A 40 -10.61 15.32 6.45
N GLY A 41 -11.40 14.65 5.61
CA GLY A 41 -11.33 14.77 4.15
C GLY A 41 -10.79 13.56 3.40
N ILE A 42 -10.48 12.46 4.10
CA ILE A 42 -10.04 11.23 3.42
C ILE A 42 -11.20 10.57 2.68
N ARG A 43 -10.97 10.35 1.38
CA ARG A 43 -11.84 9.55 0.50
C ARG A 43 -11.28 8.14 0.49
N GLU A 44 -12.09 7.16 0.85
CA GLU A 44 -11.72 5.76 0.73
C GLU A 44 -12.02 5.27 -0.68
N GLN A 45 -11.05 4.61 -1.32
CA GLN A 45 -11.28 3.95 -2.59
C GLN A 45 -12.00 2.63 -2.33
N VAL A 46 -13.27 2.56 -2.74
CA VAL A 46 -14.11 1.36 -2.59
C VAL A 46 -14.55 0.83 -3.94
N THR A 47 -14.71 -0.49 -4.05
CA THR A 47 -15.31 -1.14 -5.22
C THR A 47 -16.82 -1.25 -5.00
N LEU A 48 -17.57 -0.26 -5.50
CA LEU A 48 -19.03 -0.23 -5.48
C LEU A 48 -19.59 -0.51 -6.89
N ARG A 49 -20.70 -1.25 -6.97
CA ARG A 49 -21.47 -1.40 -8.21
C ARG A 49 -22.48 -0.25 -8.33
N ILE A 50 -22.45 0.44 -9.47
CA ILE A 50 -23.34 1.54 -9.81
C ILE A 50 -23.98 1.20 -11.15
N ASP A 51 -25.26 1.48 -11.31
CA ASP A 51 -25.95 1.30 -12.58
C ASP A 51 -25.33 2.17 -13.68
N GLN A 52 -25.36 1.66 -14.91
CA GLN A 52 -24.66 2.28 -16.04
C GLN A 52 -25.27 3.64 -16.42
N ASP A 53 -26.60 3.76 -16.39
CA ASP A 53 -27.33 4.99 -16.68
C ASP A 53 -27.00 6.10 -15.68
N VAL A 54 -26.91 5.75 -14.39
CA VAL A 54 -26.50 6.67 -13.33
C VAL A 54 -25.06 7.14 -13.55
N LEU A 55 -24.15 6.21 -13.85
CA LEU A 55 -22.75 6.52 -14.11
C LEU A 55 -22.59 7.42 -15.35
N GLU A 56 -23.34 7.16 -16.42
CA GLU A 56 -23.35 7.98 -17.62
C GLU A 56 -23.89 9.39 -17.34
N PHE A 57 -25.01 9.51 -16.62
CA PHE A 57 -25.58 10.79 -16.23
C PHE A 57 -24.56 11.69 -15.51
N PHE A 58 -23.80 11.14 -14.56
CA PHE A 58 -22.76 11.92 -13.87
C PHE A 58 -21.59 12.25 -14.79
N GLN A 59 -21.15 11.32 -15.64
CA GLN A 59 -20.04 11.52 -16.58
C GLN A 59 -20.34 12.55 -17.67
N GLN A 60 -21.58 12.66 -18.14
CA GLN A 60 -22.00 13.63 -19.16
C GLN A 60 -21.69 15.08 -18.75
N GLY A 61 -21.75 15.40 -17.45
CA GLY A 61 -21.38 16.72 -16.95
C GLY A 61 -19.87 17.02 -16.97
N GLY A 62 -19.03 16.10 -17.47
CA GLY A 62 -17.60 16.31 -17.67
C GLY A 62 -16.74 16.06 -16.41
N PRO A 63 -15.53 16.63 -16.34
CA PRO A 63 -14.60 16.46 -15.24
C PRO A 63 -15.25 16.73 -13.87
N GLY A 64 -14.81 15.99 -12.84
CA GLY A 64 -15.36 16.10 -11.48
C GLY A 64 -16.69 15.36 -11.26
N TRP A 65 -17.10 14.48 -12.18
CA TRP A 65 -18.30 13.65 -12.01
C TRP A 65 -18.29 12.80 -10.72
N GLN A 66 -17.11 12.36 -10.28
CA GLN A 66 -16.93 11.65 -9.00
C GLN A 66 -17.21 12.54 -7.77
N GLU A 67 -16.90 13.83 -7.85
CA GLU A 67 -17.24 14.80 -6.80
C GLU A 67 -18.77 14.95 -6.72
N ARG A 68 -19.43 15.10 -7.88
CA ARG A 68 -20.88 15.26 -8.00
C ARG A 68 -21.66 14.05 -7.49
N ILE A 69 -21.23 12.83 -7.83
CA ILE A 69 -21.87 11.62 -7.30
C ILE A 69 -21.64 11.49 -5.79
N ASN A 70 -20.47 11.86 -5.27
CA ASN A 70 -20.21 11.84 -3.83
C ASN A 70 -21.06 12.87 -3.07
N GLU A 71 -21.25 14.08 -3.62
CA GLU A 71 -22.16 15.10 -3.08
C GLU A 71 -23.62 14.60 -3.06
N ALA A 72 -24.07 13.93 -4.13
CA ALA A 72 -25.39 13.32 -4.17
C ALA A 72 -25.56 12.23 -3.11
N LEU A 73 -24.55 11.38 -2.90
CA LEU A 73 -24.55 10.36 -1.85
C LEU A 73 -24.56 10.97 -0.44
N ARG A 74 -23.83 12.07 -0.20
CA ARG A 74 -23.88 12.79 1.08
C ARG A 74 -25.27 13.36 1.36
N LYS A 75 -25.87 14.02 0.36
CA LYS A 75 -27.22 14.56 0.45
C LYS A 75 -28.25 13.47 0.72
N ALA A 76 -28.14 12.32 0.06
CA ALA A 76 -29.02 11.17 0.30
C ALA A 76 -28.83 10.53 1.68
N ALA A 77 -27.60 10.51 2.19
CA ALA A 77 -27.28 10.04 3.54
C ALA A 77 -27.66 11.04 4.65
N GLY A 78 -28.13 12.25 4.31
CA GLY A 78 -28.48 13.30 5.27
C GLY A 78 -27.27 13.94 5.96
N LYS A 79 -26.09 13.90 5.32
CA LYS A 79 -24.85 14.49 5.82
C LYS A 79 -24.56 15.86 5.20
#